data_AF-A0A7Y3GQT9-F1
#
_entry.id   AF-A0A7Y3GQT9-F1
#
_cell.length_a   1.000
_cell.length_b   1.000
_cell.length_c   1.000
_cell.angle_alpha   90.00
_cell.angle_beta   90.00
_cell.angle_gamma   90.00
#
_symmetry.space_group_name_H-M   'P 1'
#
loop_
_entity.id
_entity.type
_entity.pdbx_description
1 polymer ?
#
loop_
_entity_poly.entity_id
_entity_poly.type
_entity_poly.pdbx_seq_one_letter_code
_entity_poly.pdbx_strand_id
1 'polypeptide(L)'
;MSIKEKIKELRDELRLHNYNYYVLDNPTISDYEFDVKLKELQELEDQNPQFYDPNSPTQRVGGEITKNFDTVAHKFRMYSLDNSYSKEDLLDWETRIKKIIDGEISYTCELKYDGASMSLTYENGELIRAVTRGDGTQGDDVTTNIKTIKSVPLKLKGDFPPQMDVRGEIILPLEGFKKLNEERLKNGEELYRNPRNTASGSLKLQDSGEVAKRPLEFLMYSVVGDNLSIDSQMQSLEKARTWGFKVPEEAKAVKTVDDILDYINYWDTQRHNLPYEIDGVVIKVNNFQQQDELGYTSKSPRWAMAYKFKAERVSTELKSISYQVGRTGAITPVANLEPVELAGTTVKRASLHNADQIEKLDLRIGDTVFVEKGGEIIPKVIAVDLEKRTSDAVPTRYITHCPECQTELIRLEGEAKHYCP
;
A
#
# COMPACT_ATOMS: atom_id res chain seq x y z
N MET A 1 36.92 15.49 24.70
CA MET A 1 35.99 14.58 24.00
C MET A 1 36.81 13.62 23.17
N SER A 2 36.66 12.33 23.41
CA SER A 2 37.29 11.27 22.60
C SER A 2 36.67 11.21 21.20
N ILE A 3 37.39 10.62 20.25
CA ILE A 3 36.86 10.42 18.87
C ILE A 3 35.55 9.61 18.91
N LYS A 4 35.47 8.61 19.79
CA LYS A 4 34.26 7.80 19.99
C LYS A 4 33.06 8.64 20.43
N GLU A 5 33.26 9.56 21.38
CA GLU A 5 32.21 10.47 21.86
C GLU A 5 31.78 11.42 20.75
N LYS A 6 32.72 11.98 19.99
CA LYS A 6 32.41 12.87 18.86
C LYS A 6 31.60 12.18 17.77
N ILE A 7 31.98 10.95 17.38
CA ILE A 7 31.21 10.13 16.42
C ILE A 7 29.80 9.88 16.95
N LYS A 8 29.68 9.53 18.24
CA LYS A 8 28.37 9.28 18.86
C LYS A 8 27.50 10.54 18.82
N GLU A 9 28.03 11.69 19.21
CA GLU A 9 27.29 12.96 19.20
C GLU A 9 26.83 13.36 17.80
N LEU A 10 27.69 13.26 16.79
CA LEU A 10 27.32 13.54 15.40
C LEU A 10 26.23 12.59 14.91
N ARG A 11 26.32 11.30 15.24
CA ARG A 11 25.26 10.34 14.89
C ARG A 11 23.93 10.70 15.54
N ASP A 12 23.95 11.06 16.83
CA ASP A 12 22.73 11.38 17.58
C ASP A 12 22.11 12.71 17.10
N GLU A 13 22.92 13.71 16.79
CA GLU A 13 22.50 14.98 16.20
C GLU A 13 21.88 14.79 14.80
N LEU A 14 22.56 14.08 13.90
CA LEU A 14 22.03 13.79 12.55
C LEU A 14 20.75 12.94 12.59
N ARG A 15 20.62 12.01 13.55
CA ARG A 15 19.37 11.26 13.77
C ARG A 15 18.24 12.18 14.24
N LEU A 16 18.53 13.12 15.13
CA LEU A 16 17.55 14.10 15.59
C LEU A 16 17.08 15.01 14.43
N HIS A 17 18.00 15.51 13.61
CA HIS A 17 17.65 16.31 12.44
C HIS A 17 16.82 15.53 11.42
N ASN A 18 17.19 14.28 11.11
CA ASN A 18 16.39 13.43 10.24
C ASN A 18 14.97 13.21 10.80
N TYR A 19 14.85 12.97 12.10
CA TYR A 19 13.54 12.82 12.74
C TYR A 19 12.71 14.12 12.61
N ASN A 20 13.30 15.26 12.96
CA ASN A 20 12.61 16.54 12.86
C ASN A 20 12.17 16.86 11.42
N TYR A 21 13.01 16.56 10.43
CA TYR A 21 12.71 16.81 9.02
C TYR A 21 11.66 15.84 8.47
N TYR A 22 11.92 14.52 8.53
CA TYR A 22 11.13 13.53 7.79
C TYR A 22 9.93 12.97 8.56
N VAL A 23 9.92 13.12 9.88
CA VAL A 23 8.86 12.59 10.75
C VAL A 23 7.97 13.70 11.30
N LEU A 24 8.56 14.82 11.74
CA LEU A 24 7.82 15.94 12.31
C LEU A 24 7.56 17.09 11.32
N ASP A 25 8.11 17.01 10.10
CA ASP A 25 8.02 18.07 9.09
C ASP A 25 8.42 19.47 9.62
N ASN A 26 9.40 19.50 10.55
CA ASN A 26 9.86 20.69 11.28
C ASN A 26 11.40 20.76 11.32
N PRO A 27 12.07 21.05 10.20
CA PRO A 27 13.53 21.04 10.11
C PRO A 27 14.17 22.08 11.05
N THR A 28 15.22 21.66 11.78
CA THR A 28 15.92 22.54 12.74
C THR A 28 17.23 23.13 12.21
N ILE A 29 17.74 22.62 11.10
CA ILE A 29 18.92 23.12 10.37
C ILE A 29 18.65 23.06 8.87
N SER A 30 19.46 23.78 8.09
CA SER A 30 19.40 23.73 6.62
C SER A 30 20.01 22.44 6.06
N ASP A 31 19.62 22.08 4.83
CA ASP A 31 20.18 20.92 4.11
C ASP A 31 21.71 21.02 3.97
N TYR A 32 22.24 22.23 3.74
CA TYR A 32 23.68 22.47 3.67
C TYR A 32 24.40 22.15 4.99
N GLU A 33 23.85 22.58 6.12
CA GLU A 33 24.44 22.29 7.44
C GLU A 33 24.38 20.79 7.76
N PHE A 34 23.31 20.12 7.37
CA PHE A 34 23.17 18.67 7.51
C PHE A 34 24.25 17.94 6.69
N ASP A 35 24.44 18.31 5.42
CA ASP A 35 25.42 17.68 4.54
C ASP A 35 26.85 17.86 5.04
N VAL A 36 27.18 19.04 5.60
CA VAL A 36 28.49 19.29 6.22
C VAL A 36 28.73 18.35 7.41
N LYS A 37 27.74 18.19 8.30
CA LYS A 37 27.81 17.29 9.46
C LYS A 37 27.90 15.82 9.04
N LEU A 38 27.13 15.42 8.02
CA LEU A 38 27.15 14.06 7.51
C LEU A 38 28.52 13.71 6.91
N LYS A 39 29.12 14.65 6.17
CA LYS A 39 30.47 14.49 5.61
C LYS A 39 31.52 14.39 6.71
N GLU A 40 31.43 15.23 7.75
CA GLU A 40 32.32 15.13 8.92
C GLU A 40 32.20 13.76 9.60
N LEU A 41 30.97 13.26 9.78
CA LEU A 41 30.75 11.92 10.35
C LEU A 41 31.37 10.83 9.46
N GLN A 42 31.19 10.91 8.15
CA GLN A 42 31.76 9.96 7.19
C GLN A 42 33.29 9.90 7.29
N GLU A 43 33.95 11.07 7.28
CA GLU A 43 35.40 11.16 7.39
C GLU A 43 35.91 10.55 8.71
N LEU A 44 35.19 10.79 9.82
CA LEU A 44 35.54 10.22 11.12
C LEU A 44 35.36 8.71 11.19
N GLU A 45 34.29 8.17 10.58
CA GLU A 45 34.05 6.72 10.53
C GLU A 45 35.07 6.00 9.64
N ASP A 46 35.42 6.58 8.49
CA ASP A 46 36.43 6.03 7.57
C ASP A 46 37.82 5.97 8.23
N GLN A 47 38.18 7.01 9.00
CA GLN A 47 39.44 7.05 9.75
C GLN A 47 39.44 6.15 10.99
N ASN A 48 38.27 5.70 11.46
CA ASN A 48 38.15 4.90 12.67
C ASN A 48 37.22 3.68 12.49
N PRO A 49 37.61 2.68 11.67
CA PRO A 49 36.76 1.54 11.33
C PRO A 49 36.28 0.72 12.55
N GLN A 50 37.02 0.76 13.67
CA GLN A 50 36.63 0.12 14.93
C GLN A 50 35.33 0.65 15.54
N PHE A 51 34.83 1.81 15.07
CA PHE A 51 33.56 2.40 15.51
C PHE A 51 32.42 2.21 14.49
N TYR A 52 32.60 1.36 13.47
CA TYR A 52 31.56 1.04 12.50
C TYR A 52 30.23 0.70 13.17
N ASP A 53 29.15 1.26 12.64
CA ASP A 53 27.77 1.03 13.09
C ASP A 53 26.91 0.84 11.83
N PRO A 54 26.32 -0.35 11.62
CA PRO A 54 25.47 -0.61 10.45
C PRO A 54 24.17 0.22 10.44
N ASN A 55 23.90 0.95 11.52
CA ASN A 55 22.76 1.86 11.70
C ASN A 55 23.24 3.33 11.89
N SER A 56 24.43 3.66 11.39
CA SER A 56 24.90 5.04 11.28
C SER A 56 24.13 5.82 10.19
N PRO A 57 23.87 7.13 10.36
CA PRO A 57 23.29 7.97 9.31
C PRO A 57 24.05 7.94 7.97
N THR A 58 25.36 7.68 7.99
CA THR A 58 26.21 7.53 6.79
C THR A 58 25.79 6.37 5.91
N GLN A 59 25.16 5.33 6.48
CA GLN A 59 24.71 4.15 5.72
C GLN A 59 23.48 4.44 4.85
N ARG A 60 22.84 5.60 5.00
CA ARG A 60 21.61 5.96 4.27
C ARG A 60 21.82 6.32 2.80
N VAL A 61 23.04 6.68 2.39
CA VAL A 61 23.33 6.98 0.98
C VAL A 61 23.18 5.75 0.08
N GLY A 62 23.24 4.54 0.65
CA GLY A 62 23.20 3.29 -0.10
C GLY A 62 24.46 3.09 -0.94
N GLY A 63 24.29 2.46 -2.11
CA GLY A 63 25.35 2.11 -3.05
C GLY A 63 25.85 0.67 -2.93
N GLU A 64 25.28 -0.10 -2.00
CA GLU A 64 25.46 -1.56 -1.97
C GLU A 64 24.60 -2.21 -3.07
N ILE A 65 25.22 -3.13 -3.82
CA ILE A 65 24.59 -3.90 -4.91
C ILE A 65 24.14 -5.26 -4.38
N THR A 66 22.84 -5.41 -4.17
CA THR A 66 22.18 -6.66 -3.81
C THR A 66 21.90 -7.47 -5.08
N LYS A 67 22.60 -8.60 -5.26
CA LYS A 67 22.41 -9.45 -6.45
C LYS A 67 21.05 -10.16 -6.45
N ASN A 68 20.69 -10.74 -5.31
CA ASN A 68 19.43 -11.45 -5.07
C ASN A 68 18.89 -11.03 -3.71
N PHE A 69 17.55 -11.02 -3.59
CA PHE A 69 16.89 -10.83 -2.30
C PHE A 69 16.53 -12.19 -1.73
N ASP A 70 16.99 -12.48 -0.51
CA ASP A 70 16.69 -13.73 0.16
C ASP A 70 15.24 -13.73 0.65
N THR A 71 14.52 -14.83 0.43
CA THR A 71 13.18 -15.00 0.98
C THR A 71 13.28 -15.49 2.42
N VAL A 72 12.70 -14.72 3.34
CA VAL A 72 12.75 -14.94 4.78
C VAL A 72 11.33 -15.12 5.34
N ALA A 73 11.18 -16.08 6.25
CA ALA A 73 9.93 -16.30 6.96
C ALA A 73 9.65 -15.17 7.97
N HIS A 74 8.41 -14.72 8.02
CA HIS A 74 7.96 -13.77 9.04
C HIS A 74 7.80 -14.49 10.39
N LYS A 75 8.32 -13.92 11.47
CA LYS A 75 8.08 -14.44 12.84
C LYS A 75 6.58 -14.44 13.15
N PHE A 76 5.91 -13.34 12.79
CA PHE A 76 4.47 -13.21 12.88
C PHE A 76 3.89 -13.06 11.48
N ARG A 77 2.91 -13.90 11.11
CA ARG A 77 2.27 -13.87 9.79
C ARG A 77 1.67 -12.49 9.49
N MET A 78 1.88 -11.97 8.29
CA MET A 78 1.24 -10.77 7.76
C MET A 78 -0.04 -11.14 7.01
N TYR A 79 -1.19 -10.80 7.60
CA TYR A 79 -2.50 -11.10 7.01
C TYR A 79 -2.94 -10.04 6.00
N SER A 80 -3.88 -10.41 5.13
CA SER A 80 -4.65 -9.42 4.37
C SER A 80 -5.85 -8.95 5.20
N LEU A 81 -6.52 -7.89 4.76
CA LEU A 81 -7.78 -7.44 5.36
C LEU A 81 -8.95 -7.89 4.48
N ASP A 82 -10.07 -8.26 5.10
CA ASP A 82 -11.33 -8.43 4.38
C ASP A 82 -11.84 -7.05 3.94
N ASN A 83 -12.33 -6.97 2.70
CA ASN A 83 -12.84 -5.72 2.14
C ASN A 83 -14.34 -5.58 2.38
N SER A 84 -14.78 -4.34 2.58
CA SER A 84 -16.17 -3.91 2.56
C SER A 84 -16.33 -2.74 1.60
N TYR A 85 -17.53 -2.61 1.04
CA TYR A 85 -17.91 -1.52 0.14
C TYR A 85 -19.23 -0.85 0.55
N SER A 86 -19.79 -1.25 1.70
CA SER A 86 -21.15 -0.89 2.09
C SER A 86 -21.32 -0.79 3.61
N LYS A 87 -22.31 0.00 4.04
CA LYS A 87 -22.70 0.13 5.44
C LYS A 87 -23.20 -1.21 5.99
N GLU A 88 -23.88 -1.98 5.16
CA GLU A 88 -24.45 -3.28 5.50
C GLU A 88 -23.34 -4.29 5.87
N ASP A 89 -22.27 -4.36 5.08
CA ASP A 89 -21.12 -5.21 5.38
C ASP A 89 -20.45 -4.85 6.73
N LEU A 90 -20.41 -3.55 7.05
CA LEU A 90 -19.85 -3.03 8.31
C LEU A 90 -20.72 -3.43 9.51
N LEU A 91 -22.04 -3.31 9.39
CA LEU A 91 -23.00 -3.72 10.43
C LEU A 91 -22.94 -5.24 10.67
N ASP A 92 -22.83 -6.03 9.59
CA ASP A 92 -22.67 -7.47 9.67
C ASP A 92 -21.36 -7.87 10.36
N TRP A 93 -20.27 -7.16 10.05
CA TRP A 93 -18.98 -7.36 10.71
C TRP A 93 -19.05 -7.05 12.21
N GLU A 94 -19.61 -5.91 12.59
CA GLU A 94 -19.82 -5.56 14.00
C GLU A 94 -20.69 -6.61 14.72
N THR A 95 -21.78 -7.06 14.07
CA THR A 95 -22.67 -8.08 14.64
C THR A 95 -21.93 -9.38 14.93
N ARG A 96 -20.97 -9.78 14.07
CA ARG A 96 -20.11 -10.95 14.32
C ARG A 96 -19.16 -10.73 15.49
N ILE A 97 -18.61 -9.52 15.64
CA ILE A 97 -17.73 -9.17 16.75
C ILE A 97 -18.48 -9.22 18.09
N LYS A 98 -19.66 -8.59 18.17
CA LYS A 98 -20.51 -8.53 19.38
C LYS A 98 -21.05 -9.89 19.82
N LYS A 99 -20.97 -10.92 18.98
CA LYS A 99 -21.32 -12.31 19.34
C LYS A 99 -20.20 -13.05 20.07
N ILE A 100 -18.97 -12.58 19.94
CA ILE A 100 -17.77 -13.23 20.50
C ILE A 100 -17.28 -12.47 21.72
N ILE A 101 -17.27 -11.14 21.65
CA ILE A 101 -16.76 -10.27 22.70
C ILE A 101 -17.88 -9.83 23.63
N ASP A 102 -17.67 -10.07 24.92
CA ASP A 102 -18.49 -9.51 25.99
C ASP A 102 -17.96 -8.13 26.41
N GLY A 103 -18.86 -7.15 26.57
CA GLY A 103 -18.54 -5.82 27.08
C GLY A 103 -18.47 -4.72 26.02
N GLU A 104 -17.92 -3.56 26.40
CA GLU A 104 -17.80 -2.41 25.50
C GLU A 104 -16.71 -2.62 24.46
N ILE A 105 -17.01 -2.26 23.21
CA ILE A 105 -16.11 -2.38 22.07
C ILE A 105 -15.87 -0.96 21.55
N SER A 106 -14.61 -0.63 21.31
CA SER A 106 -14.21 0.58 20.62
C SER A 106 -13.37 0.20 19.40
N TYR A 107 -13.29 1.11 18.45
CA TYR A 107 -12.62 0.91 17.19
C TYR A 107 -11.60 2.01 16.96
N THR A 108 -10.56 1.68 16.20
CA THR A 108 -9.61 2.64 15.67
C THR A 108 -9.77 2.66 14.16
N CYS A 109 -10.08 3.84 13.62
CA CYS A 109 -10.16 4.12 12.21
C CYS A 109 -8.86 4.76 11.76
N GLU A 110 -8.23 4.18 10.74
CA GLU A 110 -6.97 4.63 10.16
C GLU A 110 -7.12 4.74 8.64
N LEU A 111 -6.34 5.61 8.01
CA LEU A 111 -6.31 5.69 6.55
C LEU A 111 -5.70 4.42 5.97
N LYS A 112 -6.27 3.93 4.86
CA LYS A 112 -5.72 2.79 4.15
C LYS A 112 -4.72 3.27 3.10
N TYR A 113 -3.47 3.41 3.53
CA TYR A 113 -2.36 3.86 2.67
C TYR A 113 -2.20 2.99 1.42
N ASP A 114 -1.94 3.65 0.28
CA ASP A 114 -1.73 2.96 -0.98
C ASP A 114 -0.23 2.82 -1.30
N GLY A 115 0.37 1.73 -0.81
CA GLY A 115 1.80 1.50 -0.98
C GLY A 115 2.19 0.02 -0.99
N ALA A 116 3.35 -0.27 -0.41
CA ALA A 116 3.86 -1.63 -0.24
C ALA A 116 4.07 -1.95 1.24
N SER A 117 3.33 -2.94 1.74
CA SER A 117 3.43 -3.36 3.14
C SER A 117 4.81 -3.94 3.48
N MET A 118 5.33 -3.53 4.63
CA MET A 118 6.67 -3.86 5.11
C MET A 118 6.64 -4.25 6.59
N SER A 119 7.45 -5.23 6.97
CA SER A 119 7.68 -5.61 8.37
C SER A 119 9.12 -5.31 8.75
N LEU A 120 9.32 -4.51 9.80
CA LEU A 120 10.63 -4.08 10.30
C LEU A 120 10.90 -4.73 11.66
N THR A 121 11.90 -5.60 11.75
CA THR A 121 12.30 -6.23 13.01
C THR A 121 13.34 -5.37 13.71
N TYR A 122 13.03 -5.00 14.95
CA TYR A 122 13.90 -4.29 15.86
C TYR A 122 14.33 -5.18 17.03
N GLU A 123 15.61 -5.17 17.35
CA GLU A 123 16.16 -5.81 18.54
C GLU A 123 16.98 -4.78 19.34
N ASN A 124 16.64 -4.63 20.62
CA ASN A 124 17.20 -3.62 21.52
C ASN A 124 17.20 -2.21 20.92
N GLY A 125 16.14 -1.91 20.14
CA GLY A 125 15.95 -0.61 19.49
C GLY A 125 16.73 -0.42 18.20
N GLU A 126 17.48 -1.41 17.72
CA GLU A 126 18.21 -1.33 16.45
C GLU A 126 17.46 -2.06 15.35
N LEU A 127 17.40 -1.46 14.15
CA LEU A 127 16.82 -2.12 12.98
C LEU A 127 17.74 -3.27 12.55
N ILE A 128 17.22 -4.49 12.59
CA ILE A 128 17.96 -5.71 12.22
C ILE A 128 17.54 -6.22 10.85
N ARG A 129 16.24 -6.16 10.54
CA ARG A 129 15.70 -6.70 9.30
C ARG A 129 14.50 -5.93 8.80
N ALA A 130 14.35 -5.84 7.48
CA ALA A 130 13.12 -5.39 6.83
C ALA A 130 12.68 -6.41 5.77
N VAL A 131 11.46 -6.92 5.89
CA VAL A 131 10.93 -7.98 5.02
C VAL A 131 9.64 -7.51 4.36
N THR A 132 9.58 -7.65 3.03
CA THR A 132 8.34 -7.41 2.27
C THR A 132 7.24 -8.39 2.70
N ARG A 133 5.97 -8.08 2.43
CA ARG A 133 4.88 -9.00 2.77
C ARG A 133 4.99 -10.39 2.13
N GLY A 134 5.37 -10.44 0.85
CA GLY A 134 5.33 -11.66 0.04
C GLY A 134 3.93 -12.32 0.06
N ASP A 135 3.88 -13.60 0.42
CA ASP A 135 2.64 -14.38 0.57
C ASP A 135 1.97 -14.24 1.95
N GLY A 136 2.58 -13.44 2.83
CA GLY A 136 2.16 -13.20 4.20
C GLY A 136 2.84 -14.11 5.23
N THR A 137 3.39 -15.25 4.81
CA THR A 137 4.18 -16.16 5.67
C THR A 137 5.68 -15.96 5.48
N GLN A 138 6.10 -15.60 4.27
CA GLN A 138 7.46 -15.25 3.93
C GLN A 138 7.48 -14.12 2.90
N GLY A 139 8.58 -13.38 2.85
CA GLY A 139 8.82 -12.35 1.86
C GLY A 139 10.30 -12.06 1.69
N ASP A 140 10.61 -11.15 0.79
CA ASP A 140 11.98 -10.82 0.44
C ASP A 140 12.60 -9.87 1.48
N ASP A 141 13.80 -10.19 1.96
CA ASP A 141 14.63 -9.32 2.79
C ASP A 141 15.17 -8.17 1.95
N VAL A 142 14.73 -6.96 2.27
CA VAL A 142 15.08 -5.71 1.59
C VAL A 142 15.74 -4.73 2.56
N THR A 143 16.40 -5.23 3.60
CA THR A 143 16.96 -4.42 4.70
C THR A 143 17.88 -3.30 4.19
N THR A 144 18.79 -3.60 3.26
CA THR A 144 19.69 -2.61 2.67
C THR A 144 18.92 -1.46 2.00
N ASN A 145 17.86 -1.78 1.25
CA ASN A 145 17.03 -0.78 0.58
C ASN A 145 16.21 0.04 1.59
N ILE A 146 15.68 -0.58 2.63
CA ILE A 146 14.87 0.10 3.65
C ILE A 146 15.71 1.05 4.51
N LYS A 147 16.99 0.74 4.74
CA LYS A 147 17.89 1.62 5.49
C LYS A 147 18.08 2.99 4.84
N THR A 148 17.90 3.10 3.51
CA THR A 148 18.02 4.38 2.79
C THR A 148 16.78 5.28 2.96
N ILE A 149 15.65 4.71 3.39
CA ILE A 149 14.40 5.45 3.56
C ILE A 149 14.45 6.29 4.84
N LYS A 150 14.47 7.60 4.68
CA LYS A 150 14.83 8.55 5.75
C LYS A 150 13.83 8.59 6.90
N SER A 151 12.55 8.32 6.64
CA SER A 151 11.51 8.26 7.67
C SER A 151 11.55 6.97 8.52
N VAL A 152 12.33 5.95 8.13
CA VAL A 152 12.51 4.72 8.92
C VAL A 152 13.54 4.96 10.00
N PRO A 153 13.22 4.87 11.31
CA PRO A 153 14.22 5.04 12.36
C PRO A 153 15.17 3.83 12.38
N LEU A 154 16.48 4.04 12.17
CA LEU A 154 17.47 2.95 12.28
C LEU A 154 17.78 2.58 13.73
N LYS A 155 17.61 3.55 14.64
CA LYS A 155 17.63 3.36 16.08
C LYS A 155 16.43 4.05 16.70
N LEU A 156 15.73 3.35 17.59
CA LEU A 156 14.56 3.84 18.29
C LEU A 156 14.95 4.71 19.50
N LYS A 157 13.99 5.52 19.94
CA LYS A 157 14.12 6.39 21.12
C LYS A 157 13.15 5.94 22.22
N GLY A 158 13.47 6.27 23.48
CA GLY A 158 12.55 6.05 24.60
C GLY A 158 12.46 4.59 25.05
N ASP A 159 11.27 4.19 25.53
CA ASP A 159 11.01 2.93 26.18
C ASP A 159 10.35 1.93 25.21
N PHE A 160 11.17 1.32 24.36
CA PHE A 160 10.74 0.29 23.42
C PHE A 160 10.93 -1.13 23.99
N PRO A 161 10.13 -2.12 23.56
CA PRO A 161 10.34 -3.53 23.86
C PRO A 161 11.70 -4.04 23.38
N PRO A 162 12.31 -5.04 24.07
CA PRO A 162 13.60 -5.61 23.65
C PRO A 162 13.57 -6.23 22.25
N GLN A 163 12.43 -6.75 21.82
CA GLN A 163 12.24 -7.29 20.46
C GLN A 163 10.82 -7.02 20.00
N MET A 164 10.67 -6.48 18.80
CA MET A 164 9.37 -6.29 18.16
C MET A 164 9.49 -6.19 16.64
N ASP A 165 8.41 -6.52 15.96
CA ASP A 165 8.19 -6.20 14.56
C ASP A 165 7.28 -4.98 14.45
N VAL A 166 7.68 -4.00 13.65
CA VAL A 166 6.87 -2.82 13.33
C VAL A 166 6.42 -2.93 11.88
N ARG A 167 5.11 -2.86 11.67
CA ARG A 167 4.47 -2.96 10.36
C ARG A 167 3.98 -1.60 9.91
N GLY A 168 4.20 -1.34 8.63
CA GLY A 168 3.80 -0.10 7.99
C GLY A 168 3.72 -0.26 6.48
N GLU A 169 3.38 0.83 5.83
CA GLU A 169 3.30 0.90 4.38
C GLU A 169 4.42 1.79 3.86
N ILE A 170 5.19 1.30 2.88
CA ILE A 170 6.09 2.14 2.10
C ILE A 170 5.27 2.83 1.02
N ILE A 171 5.21 4.14 1.08
CA ILE A 171 4.48 4.99 0.11
C ILE A 171 5.45 5.88 -0.66
N LEU A 172 4.94 6.47 -1.73
CA LEU A 172 5.60 7.54 -2.46
C LEU A 172 4.67 8.77 -2.42
N PRO A 173 5.01 9.83 -1.67
CA PRO A 173 4.22 11.05 -1.64
C PRO A 173 4.02 11.64 -3.05
N LEU A 174 2.86 12.25 -3.28
CA LEU A 174 2.44 12.79 -4.58
C LEU A 174 3.42 13.82 -5.14
N GLU A 175 3.94 14.71 -4.28
CA GLU A 175 4.94 15.70 -4.70
C GLU A 175 6.23 15.02 -5.16
N GLY A 176 6.71 14.03 -4.39
CA GLY A 176 7.90 13.25 -4.73
C GLY A 176 7.72 12.47 -6.04
N PHE A 177 6.56 11.85 -6.24
CA PHE A 177 6.20 11.17 -7.48
C PHE A 177 6.20 12.13 -8.68
N LYS A 178 5.63 13.33 -8.52
CA LYS A 178 5.60 14.35 -9.57
C LYS A 178 7.01 14.77 -9.97
N LYS A 179 7.88 15.10 -9.00
CA LYS A 179 9.28 15.47 -9.26
C LYS A 179 10.03 14.37 -10.00
N LEU A 180 9.87 13.13 -9.57
CA LEU A 180 10.48 11.97 -10.21
C LEU A 180 10.06 11.83 -11.69
N ASN A 181 8.77 12.04 -11.99
CA ASN A 181 8.29 12.02 -13.37
C ASN A 181 8.74 13.23 -14.19
N GLU A 182 8.85 14.42 -13.60
CA GLU A 182 9.41 15.59 -14.28
C GLU A 182 10.87 15.38 -14.70
N GLU A 183 11.68 14.74 -13.85
CA GLU A 183 13.07 14.37 -14.17
C GLU A 183 13.14 13.34 -15.31
N ARG A 184 12.31 12.30 -15.25
CA ARG A 184 12.24 11.28 -16.32
C ARG A 184 11.83 11.88 -17.66
N LEU A 185 10.85 12.78 -17.64
CA LEU A 185 10.43 13.50 -18.84
C LEU A 185 11.57 14.32 -19.45
N LYS A 186 12.34 15.04 -18.63
CA LYS A 186 13.51 15.81 -19.07
C LYS A 186 14.60 14.91 -19.69
N ASN A 187 14.74 13.69 -19.19
CA ASN A 187 15.71 12.71 -19.68
C ASN A 187 15.19 11.90 -20.89
N GLY A 188 13.94 12.12 -21.33
CA GLY A 188 13.33 11.36 -22.43
C GLY A 188 12.96 9.92 -22.06
N GLU A 189 12.81 9.63 -20.77
CA GLU A 189 12.47 8.30 -20.25
C GLU A 189 10.96 8.11 -20.10
N GLU A 190 10.50 6.86 -20.08
CA GLU A 190 9.10 6.56 -19.82
C GLU A 190 8.71 6.95 -18.38
N LEU A 191 7.56 7.61 -18.24
CA LEU A 191 7.04 8.06 -16.95
C LEU A 191 6.54 6.88 -16.11
N TYR A 192 6.68 7.01 -14.80
CA TYR A 192 6.01 6.11 -13.87
C TYR A 192 4.50 6.32 -13.88
N ARG A 193 3.78 5.21 -13.71
CA ARG A 193 2.32 5.16 -13.88
C ARG A 193 1.54 5.55 -12.63
N ASN A 194 1.94 5.09 -11.46
CA ASN A 194 1.34 5.46 -10.19
C ASN A 194 2.34 5.36 -9.02
N PRO A 195 2.07 6.05 -7.90
CA PRO A 195 2.87 5.99 -6.68
C PRO A 195 3.11 4.57 -6.15
N ARG A 196 2.06 3.76 -5.98
CA ARG A 196 2.15 2.41 -5.37
C ARG A 196 3.13 1.48 -6.10
N ASN A 197 3.00 1.34 -7.42
CA ASN A 197 3.86 0.47 -8.21
C ASN A 197 5.29 1.00 -8.25
N THR A 198 5.44 2.32 -8.25
CA THR A 198 6.75 2.97 -8.19
C THR A 198 7.43 2.67 -6.85
N ALA A 199 6.71 2.78 -5.74
CA ALA A 199 7.20 2.43 -4.41
C ALA A 199 7.61 0.95 -4.35
N SER A 200 6.70 0.04 -4.72
CA SER A 200 6.97 -1.40 -4.69
C SER A 200 8.12 -1.81 -5.62
N GLY A 201 8.22 -1.23 -6.81
CA GLY A 201 9.31 -1.49 -7.75
C GLY A 201 10.66 -0.96 -7.23
N SER A 202 10.65 0.21 -6.58
CA SER A 202 11.85 0.81 -6.00
C SER A 202 12.47 -0.07 -4.92
N LEU A 203 11.65 -0.72 -4.10
CA LEU A 203 12.12 -1.61 -3.03
C LEU A 203 12.90 -2.83 -3.52
N LYS A 204 12.78 -3.19 -4.80
CA LYS A 204 13.44 -4.35 -5.42
C LYS A 204 14.56 -3.97 -6.39
N LEU A 205 15.00 -2.70 -6.37
CA LEU A 205 16.19 -2.31 -7.11
C LEU A 205 17.43 -2.94 -6.47
N GLN A 206 18.30 -3.50 -7.30
CA GLN A 206 19.54 -4.12 -6.84
C GLN A 206 20.52 -3.11 -6.22
N ASP A 207 20.51 -1.87 -6.71
CA ASP A 207 21.33 -0.79 -6.17
C ASP A 207 20.53 0.03 -5.14
N SER A 208 20.94 -0.07 -3.87
CA SER A 208 20.34 0.70 -2.78
C SER A 208 20.53 2.22 -2.93
N GLY A 209 21.53 2.68 -3.68
CA GLY A 209 21.73 4.08 -4.02
C GLY A 209 20.65 4.61 -4.96
N GLU A 210 20.11 3.76 -5.84
CA GLU A 210 18.95 4.13 -6.67
C GLU A 210 17.66 4.22 -5.85
N VAL A 211 17.55 3.42 -4.79
CA VAL A 211 16.44 3.52 -3.82
C VAL A 211 16.54 4.80 -2.99
N ALA A 212 17.76 5.17 -2.56
CA ALA A 212 18.00 6.38 -1.77
C ALA A 212 17.59 7.67 -2.49
N LYS A 213 17.62 7.66 -3.84
CA LYS A 213 17.16 8.78 -4.68
C LYS A 213 15.63 8.89 -4.75
N ARG A 214 14.89 7.84 -4.37
CA ARG A 214 13.43 7.84 -4.37
C ARG A 214 12.92 8.51 -3.10
N PRO A 215 11.97 9.45 -3.18
CA PRO A 215 11.41 10.09 -1.99
C PRO A 215 10.38 9.18 -1.32
N LEU A 216 10.78 7.97 -0.95
CA LEU A 216 9.92 7.01 -0.26
C LEU A 216 9.74 7.40 1.20
N GLU A 217 8.57 7.07 1.74
CA GLU A 217 8.28 7.19 3.17
C GLU A 217 7.68 5.89 3.70
N PHE A 218 7.95 5.60 4.96
CA PHE A 218 7.34 4.54 5.75
C PHE A 218 6.34 5.14 6.72
N LEU A 219 5.06 4.78 6.56
CA LEU A 219 3.97 5.13 7.46
C LEU A 219 3.62 3.92 8.32
N MET A 220 3.80 4.03 9.62
CA MET A 220 3.57 2.93 10.56
C MET A 220 2.06 2.75 10.83
N TYR A 221 1.58 1.51 10.91
CA TYR A 221 0.20 1.19 11.32
C TYR A 221 0.03 0.08 12.38
N SER A 222 1.06 -0.69 12.72
CA SER A 222 0.96 -1.73 13.75
C SER A 222 2.32 -2.09 14.38
N VAL A 223 2.30 -2.38 15.67
CA VAL A 223 3.41 -3.02 16.39
C VAL A 223 3.00 -4.44 16.73
N VAL A 224 3.88 -5.41 16.50
CA VAL A 224 3.65 -6.84 16.75
C VAL A 224 4.84 -7.39 17.52
N GLY A 225 4.58 -8.14 18.58
CA GLY A 225 5.64 -8.73 19.38
C GLY A 225 5.07 -9.34 20.65
N ASP A 226 5.96 -10.00 21.38
CA ASP A 226 5.62 -10.62 22.65
C ASP A 226 5.78 -9.56 23.77
N ASN A 227 4.84 -9.49 24.71
CA ASN A 227 4.92 -8.63 25.91
C ASN A 227 5.18 -7.13 25.63
N LEU A 228 4.49 -6.56 24.64
CA LEU A 228 4.67 -5.15 24.24
C LEU A 228 4.32 -4.11 25.32
N SER A 229 3.61 -4.50 26.39
CA SER A 229 3.04 -3.59 27.40
C SER A 229 2.18 -2.48 26.79
N ILE A 230 1.36 -2.85 25.80
CA ILE A 230 0.43 -1.97 25.09
C ILE A 230 -0.93 -2.68 25.05
N ASP A 231 -1.99 -1.98 25.43
CA ASP A 231 -3.33 -2.55 25.60
C ASP A 231 -4.25 -2.28 24.40
N SER A 232 -3.92 -1.28 23.57
CA SER A 232 -4.76 -0.87 22.45
C SER A 232 -4.00 -0.39 21.22
N GLN A 233 -4.67 -0.48 20.07
CA GLN A 233 -4.20 0.01 18.79
C GLN A 233 -3.85 1.49 18.85
N MET A 234 -4.74 2.33 19.41
CA MET A 234 -4.46 3.77 19.49
C MET A 234 -3.23 4.06 20.37
N GLN A 235 -3.10 3.37 21.51
CA GLN A 235 -1.91 3.49 22.37
C GLN A 235 -0.63 3.03 21.64
N SER A 236 -0.73 2.00 20.80
CA SER A 236 0.38 1.53 19.97
C SER A 236 0.87 2.59 18.98
N LEU A 237 -0.07 3.28 18.32
CA LEU A 237 0.23 4.39 17.41
C LEU A 237 0.92 5.54 18.18
N GLU A 238 0.41 5.92 19.34
CA GLU A 238 1.02 6.97 20.17
C GLU A 238 2.43 6.62 20.66
N LYS A 239 2.62 5.40 21.18
CA LYS A 239 3.93 4.89 21.62
C LYS A 239 4.94 4.91 20.48
N ALA A 240 4.54 4.52 19.28
CA ALA A 240 5.46 4.50 18.17
C ALA A 240 5.88 5.89 17.68
N ARG A 241 5.02 6.91 17.82
CA ARG A 241 5.45 8.31 17.59
C ARG A 241 6.59 8.67 18.55
N THR A 242 6.50 8.31 19.83
CA THR A 242 7.57 8.60 20.80
C THR A 242 8.85 7.80 20.53
N TRP A 243 8.74 6.62 19.90
CA TRP A 243 9.89 5.82 19.47
C TRP A 243 10.60 6.35 18.22
N GLY A 244 9.98 7.28 17.50
CA GLY A 244 10.56 7.97 16.35
C GLY A 244 9.96 7.59 14.99
N PHE A 245 8.83 6.87 14.96
CA PHE A 245 8.15 6.52 13.70
C PHE A 245 7.26 7.66 13.20
N LYS A 246 7.16 7.78 11.87
CA LYS A 246 6.11 8.56 11.21
C LYS A 246 4.79 7.80 11.30
N VAL A 247 3.90 8.28 12.17
CA VAL A 247 2.57 7.73 12.36
C VAL A 247 1.56 8.84 12.05
N PRO A 248 0.77 8.71 10.97
CA PRO A 248 -0.19 9.74 10.59
C PRO A 248 -1.17 10.07 11.73
N GLU A 249 -1.53 11.35 11.87
CA GLU A 249 -2.35 11.87 12.98
C GLU A 249 -3.85 11.71 12.73
N GLU A 250 -4.21 11.30 11.52
CA GLU A 250 -5.58 11.12 11.05
C GLU A 250 -6.28 9.94 11.72
N ALA A 251 -5.55 9.08 12.45
CA ALA A 251 -6.12 7.96 13.17
C ALA A 251 -7.08 8.44 14.28
N LYS A 252 -8.27 7.82 14.36
CA LYS A 252 -9.30 8.20 15.35
C LYS A 252 -9.86 7.00 16.08
N ALA A 253 -9.95 7.09 17.41
CA ALA A 253 -10.66 6.13 18.24
C ALA A 253 -12.15 6.52 18.30
N VAL A 254 -13.03 5.55 18.05
CA VAL A 254 -14.49 5.73 17.97
C VAL A 254 -15.22 4.59 18.66
N LYS A 255 -16.50 4.76 18.99
CA LYS A 255 -17.27 3.77 19.77
C LYS A 255 -18.44 3.16 19.01
N THR A 256 -18.93 3.83 17.98
CA THR A 256 -20.14 3.40 17.27
C THR A 256 -19.90 3.24 15.77
N VAL A 257 -20.75 2.46 15.11
CA VAL A 257 -20.74 2.33 13.64
C VAL A 257 -21.02 3.66 12.96
N ASP A 258 -21.89 4.50 13.53
CA ASP A 258 -22.16 5.82 12.95
C ASP A 258 -20.91 6.73 13.02
N ASP A 259 -20.14 6.69 14.11
CA ASP A 259 -18.84 7.39 14.18
C ASP A 259 -17.84 6.89 13.11
N ILE A 260 -17.84 5.58 12.84
CA ILE A 260 -17.01 4.97 11.77
C ILE A 260 -17.45 5.52 10.40
N LEU A 261 -18.76 5.56 10.15
CA LEU A 261 -19.30 6.08 8.89
C LEU A 261 -19.02 7.57 8.71
N ASP A 262 -19.10 8.36 9.77
CA ASP A 262 -18.74 9.78 9.74
C ASP A 262 -17.26 9.96 9.37
N TYR A 263 -16.38 9.12 9.93
CA TYR A 263 -14.96 9.10 9.57
C TYR A 263 -14.74 8.72 8.09
N ILE A 264 -15.42 7.67 7.62
CA ILE A 264 -15.35 7.23 6.22
C ILE A 264 -15.81 8.35 5.28
N ASN A 265 -16.97 8.96 5.55
CA ASN A 265 -17.54 10.01 4.71
C ASN A 265 -16.65 11.26 4.67
N TYR A 266 -16.06 11.62 5.81
CA TYR A 266 -15.09 12.72 5.87
C TYR A 266 -13.90 12.42 4.95
N TRP A 267 -13.26 11.26 5.08
CA TRP A 267 -12.07 10.93 4.29
C TRP A 267 -12.35 10.57 2.84
N ASP A 268 -13.56 10.12 2.49
CA ASP A 268 -13.96 9.94 1.08
C ASP A 268 -13.85 11.26 0.30
N THR A 269 -14.06 12.41 0.98
CA THR A 269 -13.91 13.74 0.40
C THR A 269 -12.53 14.36 0.65
N GLN A 270 -12.01 14.26 1.88
CA GLN A 270 -10.77 14.96 2.27
C GLN A 270 -9.50 14.27 1.80
N ARG A 271 -9.56 13.02 1.33
CA ARG A 271 -8.38 12.30 0.82
C ARG A 271 -7.61 13.05 -0.26
N HIS A 272 -8.29 13.90 -1.03
CA HIS A 272 -7.66 14.67 -2.12
C HIS A 272 -6.72 15.78 -1.61
N ASN A 273 -6.77 16.09 -0.31
CA ASN A 273 -5.90 17.06 0.35
C ASN A 273 -4.68 16.39 1.01
N LEU A 274 -4.59 15.05 1.01
CA LEU A 274 -3.46 14.33 1.57
C LEU A 274 -2.24 14.40 0.64
N PRO A 275 -1.02 14.37 1.19
CA PRO A 275 0.21 14.35 0.39
C PRO A 275 0.49 12.97 -0.23
N TYR A 276 -0.37 11.97 -0.02
CA TYR A 276 -0.23 10.60 -0.50
C TYR A 276 -1.59 9.99 -0.84
N GLU A 277 -1.58 8.92 -1.63
CA GLU A 277 -2.80 8.21 -2.01
C GLU A 277 -3.29 7.26 -0.91
N ILE A 278 -4.60 7.21 -0.76
CA ILE A 278 -5.30 6.24 0.10
C ILE A 278 -6.45 5.62 -0.69
N ASP A 279 -6.74 4.35 -0.42
CA ASP A 279 -7.76 3.59 -1.16
C ASP A 279 -8.97 3.19 -0.30
N GLY A 280 -9.05 3.73 0.92
CA GLY A 280 -10.11 3.47 1.89
C GLY A 280 -9.74 3.82 3.33
N VAL A 281 -10.48 3.23 4.26
CA VAL A 281 -10.25 3.29 5.71
C VAL A 281 -10.07 1.87 6.24
N VAL A 282 -9.10 1.67 7.13
CA VAL A 282 -8.96 0.46 7.93
C VAL A 282 -9.63 0.67 9.27
N ILE A 283 -10.54 -0.25 9.63
CA ILE A 283 -11.24 -0.24 10.90
C ILE A 283 -10.73 -1.43 11.70
N LYS A 284 -10.26 -1.19 12.91
CA LYS A 284 -9.73 -2.23 13.82
C LYS A 284 -10.46 -2.16 15.15
N VAL A 285 -10.79 -3.28 15.76
CA VAL A 285 -11.13 -3.33 17.20
C VAL A 285 -9.95 -2.76 17.96
N ASN A 286 -10.17 -1.78 18.84
CA ASN A 286 -9.09 -1.01 19.43
C ASN A 286 -8.33 -1.80 20.52
N ASN A 287 -9.00 -2.64 21.30
CA ASN A 287 -8.37 -3.38 22.41
C ASN A 287 -7.67 -4.66 21.92
N PHE A 288 -6.40 -4.87 22.28
CA PHE A 288 -5.61 -6.02 21.81
C PHE A 288 -6.03 -7.35 22.41
N GLN A 289 -6.50 -7.39 23.66
CA GLN A 289 -7.05 -8.62 24.23
C GLN A 289 -8.30 -9.06 23.45
N GLN A 290 -9.18 -8.13 23.09
CA GLN A 290 -10.34 -8.41 22.22
C GLN A 290 -9.90 -8.87 20.82
N GLN A 291 -8.80 -8.33 20.27
CA GLN A 291 -8.24 -8.83 19.00
C GLN A 291 -7.78 -10.29 19.10
N ASP A 292 -7.11 -10.65 20.20
CA ASP A 292 -6.64 -12.02 20.45
C ASP A 292 -7.81 -13.00 20.60
N GLU A 293 -8.86 -12.60 21.34
CA GLU A 293 -10.10 -13.39 21.50
C GLU A 293 -10.83 -13.60 20.17
N LEU A 294 -10.91 -12.56 19.32
CA LEU A 294 -11.51 -12.64 17.99
C LEU A 294 -10.68 -13.50 17.02
N GLY A 295 -9.36 -13.43 17.12
CA GLY A 295 -8.44 -14.18 16.29
C GLY A 295 -8.59 -13.91 14.78
N TYR A 296 -8.34 -14.95 13.99
CA TYR A 296 -8.17 -14.85 12.53
C TYR A 296 -9.06 -15.85 11.78
N THR A 297 -9.32 -15.55 10.51
CA THR A 297 -9.71 -16.55 9.50
C THR A 297 -8.44 -17.15 8.88
N SER A 298 -8.57 -17.97 7.83
CA SER A 298 -7.41 -18.48 7.10
C SER A 298 -6.59 -17.38 6.39
N LYS A 299 -7.20 -16.21 6.13
CA LYS A 299 -6.64 -15.14 5.30
C LYS A 299 -6.62 -13.75 5.95
N SER A 300 -7.51 -13.48 6.90
CA SER A 300 -7.75 -12.13 7.42
C SER A 300 -8.03 -12.13 8.93
N PRO A 301 -7.66 -11.08 9.68
CA PRO A 301 -8.08 -10.92 11.07
C PRO A 301 -9.60 -10.73 11.15
N ARG A 302 -10.24 -11.29 12.18
CA ARG A 302 -11.68 -11.06 12.42
C ARG A 302 -11.95 -9.69 13.01
N TRP A 303 -10.95 -9.13 13.67
CA TRP A 303 -10.99 -7.87 14.40
C TRP A 303 -10.64 -6.65 13.55
N ALA A 304 -10.37 -6.80 12.24
CA ALA A 304 -10.16 -5.65 11.35
C ALA A 304 -10.75 -5.87 9.96
N MET A 305 -11.14 -4.76 9.32
CA MET A 305 -11.64 -4.74 7.95
C MET A 305 -11.17 -3.48 7.21
N ALA A 306 -11.12 -3.57 5.88
CA ALA A 306 -10.85 -2.44 5.00
C ALA A 306 -12.16 -1.97 4.34
N TYR A 307 -12.64 -0.79 4.71
CA TYR A 307 -13.74 -0.13 4.00
C TYR A 307 -13.17 0.63 2.80
N LYS A 308 -13.46 0.16 1.60
CA LYS A 308 -12.97 0.76 0.35
C LYS A 308 -13.85 1.92 -0.07
N PHE A 309 -13.21 3.00 -0.49
CA PHE A 309 -13.95 4.07 -1.13
C PHE A 309 -14.53 3.60 -2.45
N LYS A 310 -15.65 4.21 -2.86
CA LYS A 310 -16.21 3.93 -4.17
C LYS A 310 -15.21 4.36 -5.23
N ALA A 311 -14.89 3.43 -6.12
CA ALA A 311 -14.05 3.69 -7.27
C ALA A 311 -14.57 4.91 -8.02
N GLU A 312 -13.67 5.80 -8.45
CA GLU A 312 -14.02 6.82 -9.41
C GLU A 312 -14.65 6.16 -10.64
N ARG A 313 -15.69 6.80 -11.16
CA ARG A 313 -16.44 6.32 -12.32
C ARG A 313 -16.36 7.37 -13.39
N VAL A 314 -16.01 6.94 -14.59
CA VAL A 314 -16.06 7.78 -15.77
C VAL A 314 -16.93 7.11 -16.82
N SER A 315 -17.60 7.91 -17.64
CA SER A 315 -18.28 7.42 -18.83
C SER A 315 -17.36 7.58 -20.03
N THR A 316 -17.35 6.57 -20.90
CA THR A 316 -16.62 6.60 -22.18
C THR A 316 -17.31 5.70 -23.20
N GLU A 317 -16.98 5.86 -24.47
CA GLU A 317 -17.58 5.08 -25.55
C GLU A 317 -16.94 3.69 -25.68
N LEU A 318 -17.76 2.65 -25.84
CA LEU A 318 -17.33 1.30 -26.17
C LEU A 318 -17.10 1.16 -27.69
N LYS A 319 -15.84 1.14 -28.12
CA LYS A 319 -15.47 1.03 -29.53
C LYS A 319 -15.58 -0.37 -30.10
N SER A 320 -15.14 -1.37 -29.35
CA SER A 320 -15.18 -2.78 -29.77
C SER A 320 -14.96 -3.72 -28.61
N ILE A 321 -15.14 -5.02 -28.84
CA ILE A 321 -14.85 -6.07 -27.86
C ILE A 321 -13.83 -7.01 -28.48
N SER A 322 -12.71 -7.21 -27.79
CA SER A 322 -11.72 -8.24 -28.11
C SER A 322 -11.89 -9.43 -27.18
N TYR A 323 -11.53 -10.62 -27.64
CA TYR A 323 -11.60 -11.84 -26.84
C TYR A 323 -10.19 -12.41 -26.69
N GLN A 324 -9.75 -12.61 -25.45
CA GLN A 324 -8.42 -13.13 -25.13
C GLN A 324 -8.51 -14.58 -24.70
N VAL A 325 -7.62 -15.44 -25.21
CA VAL A 325 -7.49 -16.82 -24.78
C VAL A 325 -6.50 -16.89 -23.62
N GLY A 326 -6.97 -17.32 -22.46
CA GLY A 326 -6.13 -17.53 -21.29
C GLY A 326 -5.25 -18.78 -21.42
N ARG A 327 -4.23 -18.90 -20.55
CA ARG A 327 -3.34 -20.08 -20.51
C ARG A 327 -4.06 -21.42 -20.34
N THR A 328 -5.28 -21.41 -19.80
CA THR A 328 -6.12 -22.59 -19.58
C THR A 328 -7.24 -22.72 -20.63
N GLY A 329 -7.14 -22.02 -21.77
CA GLY A 329 -8.17 -21.98 -22.81
C GLY A 329 -9.36 -21.04 -22.50
N ALA A 330 -9.43 -20.45 -21.31
CA ALA A 330 -10.55 -19.60 -20.90
C ALA A 330 -10.64 -18.32 -21.75
N ILE A 331 -11.80 -18.07 -22.37
CA ILE A 331 -12.07 -16.89 -23.19
C ILE A 331 -12.53 -15.74 -22.31
N THR A 332 -11.78 -14.64 -22.33
CA THR A 332 -12.08 -13.43 -21.55
C THR A 332 -12.39 -12.26 -22.49
N PRO A 333 -13.61 -11.69 -22.43
CA PRO A 333 -13.97 -10.51 -23.20
C PRO A 333 -13.35 -9.23 -22.60
N VAL A 334 -12.82 -8.37 -23.46
CA VAL A 334 -12.18 -7.10 -23.12
C VAL A 334 -12.82 -6.00 -23.94
N ALA A 335 -13.42 -5.02 -23.26
CA ALA A 335 -13.90 -3.79 -23.89
C ALA A 335 -12.72 -2.94 -24.34
N ASN A 336 -12.71 -2.51 -25.60
CA ASN A 336 -11.83 -1.46 -26.11
C ASN A 336 -12.63 -0.15 -26.11
N LEU A 337 -12.10 0.85 -25.41
CA LEU A 337 -12.81 2.08 -25.07
C LEU A 337 -12.19 3.28 -25.80
N GLU A 338 -12.97 4.35 -26.00
CA GLU A 338 -12.38 5.67 -26.21
C GLU A 338 -11.50 6.01 -24.99
N PRO A 339 -10.23 6.44 -25.19
CA PRO A 339 -9.34 6.75 -24.08
C PRO A 339 -9.95 7.79 -23.15
N VAL A 340 -10.04 7.45 -21.86
CA VAL A 340 -10.58 8.31 -20.81
C VAL A 340 -9.64 8.31 -19.62
N GLU A 341 -9.46 9.46 -18.96
CA GLU A 341 -8.71 9.54 -17.71
C GLU A 341 -9.56 8.99 -16.56
N LEU A 342 -9.02 8.02 -15.82
CA LEU A 342 -9.65 7.44 -14.65
C LEU A 342 -8.59 7.15 -13.58
N ALA A 343 -8.75 7.75 -12.39
CA ALA A 343 -7.80 7.61 -11.28
C ALA A 343 -6.34 7.83 -11.72
N GLY A 344 -6.07 8.97 -12.38
CA GLY A 344 -4.73 9.37 -12.84
C GLY A 344 -4.13 8.54 -13.99
N THR A 345 -4.90 7.60 -14.56
CA THR A 345 -4.43 6.76 -15.67
C THR A 345 -5.37 6.81 -16.86
N THR A 346 -4.81 6.93 -18.07
CA THR A 346 -5.60 6.76 -19.31
C THR A 346 -6.05 5.31 -19.47
N VAL A 347 -7.35 5.07 -19.36
CA VAL A 347 -7.99 3.77 -19.56
C VAL A 347 -8.45 3.66 -21.01
N LYS A 348 -7.93 2.64 -21.72
CA LYS A 348 -8.33 2.28 -23.09
C LYS A 348 -8.99 0.90 -23.17
N ARG A 349 -8.87 0.11 -22.11
CA ARG A 349 -9.38 -1.26 -22.04
C ARG A 349 -9.98 -1.52 -20.68
N ALA A 350 -11.10 -2.23 -20.66
CA ALA A 350 -11.76 -2.65 -19.43
C ALA A 350 -12.22 -4.11 -19.53
N SER A 351 -12.19 -4.81 -18.40
CA SER A 351 -12.72 -6.16 -18.30
C SER A 351 -14.24 -6.14 -18.46
N LEU A 352 -14.76 -7.08 -19.25
CA LEU A 352 -16.19 -7.41 -19.31
C LEU A 352 -16.53 -8.68 -18.53
N HIS A 353 -15.54 -9.25 -17.82
CA HIS A 353 -15.63 -10.50 -17.05
C HIS A 353 -15.93 -11.76 -17.89
N ASN A 354 -17.14 -11.89 -18.45
CA ASN A 354 -17.62 -13.07 -19.16
C ASN A 354 -18.88 -12.74 -20.01
N ALA A 355 -19.43 -13.75 -20.69
CA ALA A 355 -20.62 -13.61 -21.53
C ALA A 355 -21.86 -13.16 -20.74
N ASP A 356 -22.08 -13.72 -19.55
CA ASP A 356 -23.25 -13.42 -18.71
C ASP A 356 -23.28 -11.94 -18.30
N GLN A 357 -22.11 -11.35 -18.03
CA GLN A 357 -22.01 -9.95 -17.67
C GLN A 357 -22.33 -9.03 -18.87
N ILE A 358 -21.92 -9.40 -20.08
CA ILE A 358 -22.27 -8.67 -21.32
C ILE A 358 -23.79 -8.69 -21.52
N GLU A 359 -24.41 -9.85 -21.37
CA GLU A 359 -25.86 -10.02 -21.51
C GLU A 359 -26.63 -9.28 -20.41
N LYS A 360 -26.19 -9.39 -19.15
CA LYS A 360 -26.80 -8.70 -18.00
C LYS A 360 -26.78 -7.18 -18.16
N LEU A 361 -25.73 -6.62 -18.75
CA LEU A 361 -25.61 -5.19 -19.02
C LEU A 361 -26.30 -4.75 -20.31
N ASP A 362 -26.79 -5.70 -21.13
CA ASP A 362 -27.23 -5.48 -22.52
C ASP A 362 -26.22 -4.62 -23.29
N LEU A 363 -24.94 -4.96 -23.20
CA LEU A 363 -23.87 -4.12 -23.69
C LEU A 363 -23.78 -4.18 -25.22
N ARG A 364 -23.68 -3.04 -25.89
CA ARG A 364 -23.66 -2.92 -27.37
C ARG A 364 -22.50 -2.05 -27.82
N ILE A 365 -21.87 -2.41 -28.93
CA ILE A 365 -20.80 -1.60 -29.52
C ILE A 365 -21.36 -0.21 -29.88
N GLY A 366 -20.63 0.84 -29.51
CA GLY A 366 -21.05 2.24 -29.61
C GLY A 366 -21.72 2.80 -28.36
N ASP A 367 -22.07 1.95 -27.38
CA ASP A 367 -22.65 2.43 -26.12
C ASP A 367 -21.71 3.36 -25.37
N THR A 368 -22.27 4.38 -24.71
CA THR A 368 -21.58 5.05 -23.60
C THR A 368 -21.66 4.15 -22.38
N VAL A 369 -20.50 3.74 -21.86
CA VAL A 369 -20.38 2.82 -20.73
C VAL A 369 -19.75 3.50 -19.53
N PHE A 370 -20.23 3.17 -18.33
CA PHE A 370 -19.60 3.56 -17.08
C PHE A 370 -18.49 2.56 -16.74
N VAL A 371 -17.30 3.09 -16.54
CA VAL A 371 -16.08 2.35 -16.25
C VAL A 371 -15.61 2.75 -14.86
N GLU A 372 -15.31 1.75 -14.04
CA GLU A 372 -14.75 1.97 -12.71
C GLU A 372 -13.46 1.17 -12.55
N LYS A 373 -12.59 1.64 -11.66
CA LYS A 373 -11.34 0.99 -11.32
C LYS A 373 -11.43 0.45 -9.89
N GLY A 374 -11.58 -0.87 -9.74
CA GLY A 374 -11.61 -1.50 -8.42
C GLY A 374 -10.22 -1.51 -7.79
N GLY A 375 -9.90 -0.49 -6.97
CA GLY A 375 -8.52 -0.21 -6.58
C GLY A 375 -7.66 0.21 -7.78
N GLU A 376 -6.34 0.06 -7.70
CA GLU A 376 -5.44 0.58 -8.74
C GLU A 376 -5.23 -0.30 -9.98
N ILE A 377 -5.81 -1.50 -10.08
CA ILE A 377 -5.22 -2.53 -10.96
C ILE A 377 -6.01 -2.79 -12.26
N ILE A 378 -7.30 -3.11 -12.22
CA ILE A 378 -8.04 -3.55 -13.42
C ILE A 378 -9.35 -2.76 -13.60
N PRO A 379 -9.45 -1.91 -14.65
CA PRO A 379 -10.70 -1.25 -15.02
C PRO A 379 -11.76 -2.28 -15.47
N LYS A 380 -13.02 -2.04 -15.14
CA LYS A 380 -14.16 -2.88 -15.55
C LYS A 380 -15.35 -2.02 -15.93
N VAL A 381 -16.14 -2.51 -16.88
CA VAL A 381 -17.43 -1.89 -17.23
C VAL A 381 -18.47 -2.32 -16.21
N ILE A 382 -19.21 -1.36 -15.64
CA ILE A 382 -20.21 -1.62 -14.59
C ILE A 382 -21.65 -1.37 -15.01
N ALA A 383 -21.87 -0.51 -16.00
CA ALA A 383 -23.18 -0.12 -16.46
C ALA A 383 -23.10 0.49 -17.86
N VAL A 384 -24.23 0.49 -18.56
CA VAL A 384 -24.42 1.27 -19.79
C VAL A 384 -25.28 2.50 -19.48
N ASP A 385 -24.90 3.63 -20.06
CA ASP A 385 -25.72 4.84 -20.11
C ASP A 385 -26.80 4.67 -21.19
N LEU A 386 -27.93 4.05 -20.81
CA LEU A 386 -29.02 3.74 -21.74
C LEU A 386 -29.69 4.98 -22.33
N GLU A 387 -29.59 6.14 -21.68
CA GLU A 387 -30.15 7.39 -22.19
C GLU A 387 -29.40 7.89 -23.44
N LYS A 388 -28.13 7.52 -23.59
CA LYS A 388 -27.29 7.87 -24.74
C LYS A 388 -27.28 6.81 -25.84
N ARG A 389 -27.99 5.70 -25.65
CA ARG A 389 -27.99 4.61 -26.62
C ARG A 389 -28.72 5.03 -27.90
N THR A 390 -28.04 4.87 -29.03
CA THR A 390 -28.66 5.11 -30.34
C THR A 390 -29.63 4.00 -30.70
N SER A 391 -30.66 4.33 -31.49
CA SER A 391 -31.72 3.38 -31.87
C SER A 391 -31.24 2.27 -32.82
N ASP A 392 -30.10 2.45 -33.48
CA ASP A 392 -29.45 1.48 -34.37
C ASP A 392 -28.45 0.56 -33.65
N ALA A 393 -28.28 0.69 -32.33
CA ALA A 393 -27.36 -0.13 -31.56
C ALA A 393 -27.75 -1.63 -31.60
N VAL A 394 -26.85 -2.47 -32.10
CA VAL A 394 -27.08 -3.91 -32.26
C VAL A 394 -26.64 -4.67 -31.00
N PRO A 395 -27.45 -5.62 -30.48
CA PRO A 395 -27.05 -6.47 -29.36
C PRO A 395 -25.73 -7.20 -29.63
N THR A 396 -24.82 -7.17 -28.67
CA THR A 396 -23.54 -7.88 -28.77
C THR A 396 -23.79 -9.39 -28.81
N ARG A 397 -23.23 -10.05 -29.82
CA ARG A 397 -23.18 -11.51 -29.89
C ARG A 397 -21.82 -12.00 -29.43
N TYR A 398 -21.82 -12.88 -28.42
CA TYR A 398 -20.59 -13.51 -27.97
C TYR A 398 -20.02 -14.43 -29.07
N ILE A 399 -18.69 -14.50 -29.17
CA ILE A 399 -18.04 -15.35 -30.17
C ILE A 399 -18.33 -16.83 -29.93
N THR A 400 -18.44 -17.60 -31.02
CA THR A 400 -18.68 -19.05 -30.95
C THR A 400 -17.44 -19.88 -31.25
N HIS A 401 -16.40 -19.27 -31.83
CA HIS A 401 -15.14 -19.94 -32.19
C HIS A 401 -13.96 -19.18 -31.59
N CYS A 402 -12.92 -19.92 -31.20
CA CYS A 402 -11.72 -19.39 -30.59
C CYS A 402 -11.02 -18.40 -31.55
N PRO A 403 -10.67 -17.17 -31.10
CA PRO A 403 -10.05 -16.17 -31.97
C PRO A 403 -8.63 -16.55 -32.40
N GLU A 404 -7.98 -17.51 -31.73
CA GLU A 404 -6.61 -17.94 -32.04
C GLU A 404 -6.55 -19.18 -32.95
N CYS A 405 -7.38 -20.20 -32.69
CA CYS A 405 -7.33 -21.48 -33.40
C CYS A 405 -8.61 -21.84 -34.15
N GLN A 406 -9.66 -21.03 -34.06
CA GLN A 406 -10.97 -21.24 -34.69
C GLN A 406 -11.72 -22.51 -34.24
N THR A 407 -11.28 -23.19 -33.17
CA THR A 407 -12.06 -24.29 -32.58
C THR A 407 -13.35 -23.77 -31.94
N GLU A 408 -14.45 -24.51 -32.09
CA GLU A 408 -15.73 -24.17 -31.46
C GLU A 408 -15.57 -24.10 -29.93
N LEU A 409 -16.09 -23.03 -29.34
CA LEU A 409 -15.98 -22.78 -27.91
C LEU A 409 -16.98 -23.63 -27.15
N ILE A 410 -16.52 -24.22 -26.05
CA ILE A 410 -17.37 -24.96 -25.12
C ILE A 410 -17.65 -24.13 -23.87
N ARG A 411 -18.88 -24.22 -23.36
CA ARG A 411 -19.25 -23.69 -22.05
C ARG A 411 -19.79 -24.85 -21.23
N LEU A 412 -19.07 -25.21 -20.17
CA LEU A 412 -19.47 -26.29 -19.28
C LEU A 412 -20.71 -25.86 -18.47
N GLU A 413 -21.59 -26.83 -18.17
CA GLU A 413 -22.79 -26.57 -17.39
C GLU A 413 -22.43 -26.03 -16.00
N GLY A 414 -23.05 -24.91 -15.61
CA GLY A 414 -22.77 -24.22 -14.35
C GLY A 414 -21.57 -23.26 -14.38
N GLU A 415 -20.79 -23.21 -15.46
CA GLU A 415 -19.68 -22.26 -15.59
C GLU A 415 -20.08 -20.96 -16.30
N ALA A 416 -19.46 -19.85 -15.88
CA ALA A 416 -19.69 -18.53 -16.49
C ALA A 416 -18.82 -18.28 -17.74
N LYS A 417 -17.72 -19.02 -17.90
CA LYS A 417 -16.73 -18.79 -18.97
C LYS A 417 -16.89 -19.78 -20.12
N HIS A 418 -16.54 -19.32 -21.31
CA HIS A 418 -16.34 -20.17 -22.48
C HIS A 418 -14.86 -20.58 -22.54
N TYR A 419 -14.57 -21.76 -23.09
CA TYR A 419 -13.22 -22.29 -23.22
C TYR A 419 -12.95 -22.73 -24.64
N CYS A 420 -11.73 -22.47 -25.10
CA CYS A 420 -11.13 -23.26 -26.17
C CYS A 420 -10.78 -24.64 -25.59
N PRO A 421 -11.39 -25.74 -26.10
CA PRO A 421 -11.18 -27.09 -25.57
C PRO A 421 -9.77 -27.62 -25.83
#